data_AF-A0A438CCC6-F1
#
_entry.id   AF-A0A438CCC6-F1
#
_cell.length_a   1.000
_cell.length_b   1.000
_cell.length_c   1.000
_cell.angle_alpha   90.00
_cell.angle_beta   90.00
_cell.angle_gamma   90.00
#
_symmetry.space_group_name_H-M   'P 1'
#
loop_
_entity.id
_entity.type
_entity.pdbx_description
1 polymer ?
#
loop_
_entity_poly.entity_id
_entity_poly.type
_entity_poly.pdbx_seq_one_letter_code
_entity_poly.pdbx_strand_id
1 'polypeptide(L)'
;MAAIEALNDKSGSSKSSISKHIELAHGGLPAAHSTLLAHHLNRMKQNGDPVMVRNHCMKPDPNAPPRKGRGRPPEPEVPFPPGTVLTPPRPRCHPLKPRNPYALVSPPKKVSSGSGKPRGRPP
;
A
#
# COMPACT_ATOMS: atom_id res chain seq x y z
N MET A 1 4.62 -13.61 -15.61
CA MET A 1 5.60 -14.03 -14.59
C MET A 1 6.95 -14.47 -15.16
N ALA A 2 6.98 -15.15 -16.32
CA ALA A 2 8.19 -15.70 -16.93
C ALA A 2 9.47 -14.85 -16.83
N ALA A 3 9.41 -13.53 -17.08
CA ALA A 3 10.58 -12.66 -17.00
C ALA A 3 11.21 -12.56 -15.59
N ILE A 4 10.38 -12.50 -14.54
CA ILE A 4 10.87 -12.50 -13.14
C ILE A 4 11.49 -13.86 -12.80
N GLU A 5 10.90 -14.93 -13.35
CA GLU A 5 11.36 -16.29 -13.11
C GLU A 5 12.67 -16.63 -13.82
N ALA A 6 12.87 -16.06 -15.01
CA ALA A 6 14.09 -16.21 -15.79
C ALA A 6 15.27 -15.45 -15.17
N LEU A 7 15.01 -14.26 -14.60
CA LEU A 7 16.07 -13.46 -13.96
C LEU A 7 16.48 -14.02 -12.58
N ASN A 8 15.53 -14.52 -11.78
CA ASN A 8 15.75 -15.21 -10.51
C ASN A 8 16.93 -14.69 -9.65
N ASP A 9 17.07 -13.37 -9.56
CA ASP A 9 18.18 -12.75 -8.83
C ASP A 9 18.03 -12.96 -7.32
N LYS A 10 19.13 -13.25 -6.63
CA LYS A 10 19.16 -13.47 -5.17
C LYS A 10 18.61 -12.28 -4.36
N SER A 11 18.82 -11.06 -4.87
CA SER A 11 18.34 -9.79 -4.31
C SER A 11 17.07 -9.28 -4.99
N GLY A 12 16.55 -10.03 -5.96
CA GLY A 12 15.32 -9.74 -6.68
C GLY A 12 15.53 -8.81 -7.85
N SER A 13 14.68 -8.99 -8.85
CA SER A 13 14.85 -8.29 -10.11
C SER A 13 14.22 -6.91 -10.04
N SER A 14 15.00 -5.92 -10.45
CA SER A 14 14.54 -4.54 -10.55
C SER A 14 13.60 -4.37 -11.75
N LYS A 15 12.76 -3.34 -11.73
CA LYS A 15 11.87 -3.02 -12.86
C LYS A 15 12.63 -2.84 -14.17
N SER A 16 13.82 -2.22 -14.13
CA SER A 16 14.66 -2.03 -15.31
C SER A 16 15.28 -3.34 -15.80
N SER A 17 15.72 -4.23 -14.91
CA SER A 17 16.20 -5.57 -15.28
C SER A 17 15.12 -6.36 -16.01
N ILE A 18 13.89 -6.32 -15.50
CA ILE A 18 12.73 -6.99 -16.10
C ILE A 18 12.40 -6.37 -17.47
N SER A 19 12.37 -5.04 -17.57
CA SER A 19 12.14 -4.33 -18.84
C SER A 19 13.14 -4.79 -19.91
N LYS A 20 14.44 -4.76 -19.60
CA LYS A 20 15.50 -5.19 -20.51
C LYS A 20 15.37 -6.64 -20.92
N HIS A 21 15.03 -7.52 -19.98
CA HIS A 21 14.83 -8.93 -20.30
C HIS A 21 13.65 -9.14 -21.26
N ILE A 22 12.54 -8.42 -21.07
CA ILE A 22 11.38 -8.49 -21.97
C ILE A 22 11.74 -7.89 -23.33
N GLU A 23 12.49 -6.79 -23.39
CA GLU A 23 12.99 -6.18 -24.64
C GLU A 23 13.87 -7.13 -25.44
N LEU A 24 14.71 -7.92 -24.76
CA LEU A 24 15.58 -8.92 -25.39
C LEU A 24 14.80 -10.17 -25.82
N ALA A 25 13.85 -10.63 -25.00
CA ALA A 25 13.07 -11.83 -25.27
C ALA A 25 11.95 -11.60 -26.29
N HIS A 26 11.40 -10.38 -26.35
CA HIS A 26 10.30 -9.98 -27.21
C HIS A 26 10.69 -8.74 -28.01
N GLY A 27 10.96 -8.93 -29.30
CA GLY A 27 11.14 -7.81 -30.23
C GLY A 27 9.84 -7.03 -30.43
N GLY A 28 9.93 -5.71 -30.63
CA GLY A 28 8.79 -4.87 -31.02
C GLY A 28 7.89 -4.40 -29.88
N LEU A 29 8.48 -4.08 -28.72
CA LEU A 29 7.70 -3.54 -27.60
C LEU A 29 7.24 -2.09 -27.87
N PRO A 30 6.02 -1.72 -27.43
CA PRO A 30 5.54 -0.36 -27.55
C PRO A 30 6.38 0.61 -26.69
N ALA A 31 6.46 1.87 -27.08
CA ALA A 31 7.15 2.92 -26.30
C ALA A 31 6.62 3.04 -24.85
N ALA A 32 5.35 2.69 -24.64
CA ALA A 32 4.70 2.63 -23.34
C ALA A 32 5.01 1.35 -22.52
N HIS A 33 5.98 0.52 -22.94
CA HIS A 33 6.31 -0.72 -22.25
C HIS A 33 6.61 -0.50 -20.76
N SER A 34 7.37 0.54 -20.43
CA SER A 34 7.76 0.84 -19.05
C SER A 34 6.57 1.17 -18.14
N THR A 35 5.51 1.80 -18.65
CA THR A 35 4.30 2.14 -17.89
C THR A 35 3.40 0.92 -17.74
N LEU A 36 3.21 0.13 -18.81
CA LEU A 36 2.48 -1.13 -18.79
C LEU A 36 3.10 -2.12 -17.81
N LEU A 37 4.44 -2.23 -17.79
CA LEU A 37 5.16 -3.06 -16.83
C LEU A 37 4.91 -2.58 -15.39
N ALA A 38 4.95 -1.26 -15.14
CA ALA A 38 4.65 -0.71 -13.81
C ALA A 38 3.26 -1.09 -13.34
N HIS A 39 2.27 -0.87 -14.20
CA HIS A 39 0.88 -1.15 -13.92
C HIS A 39 0.68 -2.64 -13.62
N HIS A 40 1.26 -3.51 -14.44
CA HIS A 40 1.17 -4.95 -14.25
C HIS A 40 1.79 -5.41 -12.92
N LEU A 41 3.00 -4.95 -12.60
CA LEU A 41 3.67 -5.26 -11.32
C LEU A 41 2.85 -4.77 -10.11
N ASN A 42 2.21 -3.60 -10.21
CA ASN A 42 1.38 -3.07 -9.14
C ASN A 42 0.10 -3.90 -8.94
N ARG A 43 -0.57 -4.33 -10.02
CA ARG A 43 -1.73 -5.23 -9.90
C ARG A 43 -1.32 -6.57 -9.28
N MET A 44 -0.22 -7.15 -9.72
CA MET A 44 0.27 -8.40 -9.18
C MET A 44 0.57 -8.27 -7.67
N LYS A 45 1.16 -7.16 -7.24
CA LYS A 45 1.36 -6.85 -5.81
C LYS A 45 0.05 -6.84 -5.02
N GLN A 46 -1.04 -6.31 -5.59
CA GLN A 46 -2.36 -6.30 -4.95
C GLN A 46 -2.97 -7.70 -4.85
N ASN A 47 -2.72 -8.55 -5.85
CA ASN A 47 -3.18 -9.94 -5.87
C ASN A 47 -2.35 -10.87 -4.96
N GLY A 48 -1.16 -10.43 -4.53
CA GLY A 48 -0.26 -11.21 -3.67
C GLY A 48 0.74 -12.08 -4.44
N ASP A 49 0.84 -11.93 -5.77
CA ASP A 49 1.64 -12.81 -6.63
C ASP A 49 3.15 -12.52 -6.66
N PRO A 50 3.67 -11.29 -6.47
CA PRO A 50 5.11 -11.06 -6.35
C PRO A 50 5.44 -10.49 -4.98
N VAL A 51 6.41 -11.10 -4.31
CA VAL A 51 6.95 -10.56 -3.07
C VAL A 51 7.85 -9.38 -3.44
N MET A 52 7.31 -8.16 -3.35
CA MET A 52 8.10 -6.96 -3.60
C MET A 52 8.86 -6.56 -2.33
N VAL A 53 10.18 -6.79 -2.30
CA VAL A 53 11.05 -6.40 -1.18
C VAL A 53 11.81 -5.15 -1.58
N ARG A 54 11.56 -4.01 -0.90
CA ARG A 54 12.27 -2.74 -1.14
C ARG A 54 12.37 -2.37 -2.65
N ASN A 55 11.27 -2.55 -3.39
CA ASN A 55 11.12 -2.28 -4.83
C ASN A 55 11.73 -3.33 -5.79
N HIS A 56 12.26 -4.44 -5.28
CA HIS A 56 12.70 -5.58 -6.07
C HIS A 56 11.59 -6.64 -6.14
N CYS A 57 11.33 -7.17 -7.33
CA CYS A 57 10.33 -8.20 -7.55
C CYS A 57 10.97 -9.58 -7.36
N MET A 58 10.40 -10.39 -6.47
CA MET A 58 10.80 -11.77 -6.22
C MET A 58 9.72 -12.73 -6.65
N LYS A 59 10.11 -13.98 -6.88
CA LYS A 59 9.17 -15.10 -6.97
C LYS A 59 8.31 -15.14 -5.70
N PRO A 60 6.99 -15.34 -5.82
CA PRO A 60 6.18 -15.75 -4.70
C PRO A 60 6.68 -17.11 -4.25
N ASP A 61 6.96 -17.23 -2.95
CA ASP A 61 7.19 -18.54 -2.36
C ASP A 61 5.83 -19.28 -2.36
N PRO A 62 5.69 -20.42 -3.07
CA PRO A 62 4.46 -21.20 -3.12
C PRO A 62 3.99 -21.70 -1.74
N ASN A 63 4.92 -21.77 -0.78
CA ASN A 63 4.66 -22.24 0.58
C ASN A 63 4.53 -21.09 1.59
N ALA A 64 4.73 -19.83 1.18
CA ALA A 64 4.58 -18.71 2.10
C ALA A 64 3.10 -18.47 2.40
N PRO A 65 2.71 -18.34 3.68
CA PRO A 65 1.35 -17.97 4.02
C PRO A 65 1.03 -16.61 3.38
N PRO A 66 -0.17 -16.43 2.78
CA PRO A 66 -0.56 -15.19 2.15
C PRO A 66 -0.29 -14.02 3.09
N ARG A 67 0.48 -13.02 2.64
CA ARG A 67 0.85 -11.88 3.49
C ARG A 67 -0.40 -11.06 3.80
N LYS A 68 -0.96 -11.34 4.98
CA LYS A 68 -2.05 -10.67 5.66
C LYS A 68 -1.73 -9.16 5.81
N GLY A 69 -2.22 -8.32 4.91
CA GLY A 69 -2.06 -6.87 4.98
C GLY A 69 -2.81 -6.24 6.17
N ARG A 70 -2.31 -5.09 6.67
CA ARG A 70 -3.05 -4.27 7.65
C ARG A 70 -4.32 -3.71 6.97
N GLY A 71 -5.49 -3.96 7.56
CA GLY A 71 -6.80 -3.55 7.05
C GLY A 71 -7.48 -4.58 6.13
N ARG A 72 -7.67 -5.82 6.59
CA ARG A 72 -8.32 -6.87 5.78
C ARG A 72 -9.85 -6.68 5.71
N PRO A 73 -10.50 -6.87 4.55
CA PRO A 73 -11.86 -7.39 4.54
C PRO A 73 -11.87 -8.82 5.08
N PRO A 74 -12.87 -9.19 5.91
CA PRO A 74 -12.92 -10.50 6.56
C PRO A 74 -13.02 -11.65 5.56
N GLU A 75 -12.46 -12.78 6.01
CA GLU A 75 -12.55 -14.11 5.43
C GLU A 75 -13.99 -14.47 5.02
N PRO A 76 -14.23 -15.27 3.96
CA PRO A 76 -15.57 -15.76 3.65
C PRO A 76 -16.14 -16.51 4.87
N GLU A 77 -17.33 -16.09 5.32
CA GLU A 77 -17.98 -16.63 6.50
C GLU A 77 -18.18 -18.15 6.35
N VAL A 78 -17.37 -18.92 7.08
CA VAL A 78 -17.76 -20.28 7.45
C VAL A 78 -18.98 -20.10 8.36
N PRO A 79 -20.15 -20.68 8.05
CA PRO A 79 -21.33 -20.52 8.89
C PRO A 79 -20.99 -21.00 10.30
N PHE A 80 -20.86 -20.03 11.21
CA PHE A 80 -20.67 -20.31 12.63
C PHE A 80 -21.84 -21.16 13.12
N PRO A 81 -21.60 -22.16 13.98
CA PRO A 81 -22.69 -22.91 14.58
C PRO A 81 -23.61 -21.94 15.35
N PRO A 82 -24.94 -22.05 15.22
CA PRO A 82 -25.88 -21.14 15.86
C PRO A 82 -25.77 -21.29 17.39
N GLY A 83 -25.26 -20.26 18.06
CA GLY A 83 -25.20 -20.25 19.52
C GLY A 83 -24.33 -19.17 20.17
N THR A 84 -23.47 -18.47 19.42
CA THR A 84 -22.54 -17.50 20.03
C THR A 84 -23.21 -16.15 20.25
N VAL A 85 -23.65 -15.90 21.49
CA VAL A 85 -24.20 -14.61 21.93
C VAL A 85 -23.08 -13.55 21.90
N LEU A 86 -23.11 -12.66 20.90
CA LEU A 86 -22.22 -11.49 20.89
C LEU A 86 -22.69 -10.53 21.99
N THR A 87 -21.84 -10.33 23.01
CA THR A 87 -22.12 -9.36 24.06
C THR A 87 -22.19 -7.94 23.48
N PRO A 88 -23.15 -7.10 23.90
CA PRO A 88 -23.27 -5.75 23.39
C PRO A 88 -22.04 -4.89 23.71
N PRO A 89 -21.67 -3.94 22.83
CA PRO A 89 -20.52 -3.06 23.04
C PRO A 89 -20.67 -2.25 24.34
N ARG A 90 -19.60 -2.19 25.15
CA ARG A 90 -19.58 -1.38 26.37
C ARG A 90 -19.76 0.11 26.02
N PRO A 91 -20.59 0.86 26.76
CA PRO A 91 -20.71 2.31 26.57
C PRO A 91 -19.35 2.98 26.80
N ARG A 92 -18.97 3.90 25.91
CA ARG A 92 -17.77 4.72 26.09
C ARG A 92 -17.97 5.61 27.32
N CYS A 93 -17.25 5.33 28.40
CA CYS A 93 -17.33 6.06 29.67
C CYS A 93 -16.69 7.47 29.62
N HIS A 94 -16.96 8.25 28.57
CA HIS A 94 -16.66 9.67 28.54
C HIS A 94 -17.82 10.41 27.86
N PRO A 95 -18.49 11.33 28.58
CA PRO A 95 -19.47 12.22 27.97
C PRO A 95 -18.79 13.02 26.87
N LEU A 96 -19.33 12.95 25.65
CA LEU A 96 -18.99 13.91 24.60
C LEU A 96 -19.33 15.30 25.13
N LYS A 97 -18.34 16.18 25.27
CA LYS A 97 -18.56 17.55 25.73
C LYS A 97 -19.65 18.19 24.86
N PRO A 98 -20.75 18.73 25.42
CA PRO A 98 -21.78 19.37 24.63
C PRO A 98 -21.18 20.56 23.88
N ARG A 99 -21.34 20.57 22.56
CA ARG A 99 -20.97 21.69 21.70
C ARG A 99 -21.95 22.83 22.01
N ASN A 100 -21.44 23.95 22.54
CA ASN A 100 -22.26 25.13 22.83
C ASN A 100 -22.85 25.71 21.51
N PRO A 101 -24.19 25.80 21.37
CA PRO A 101 -24.82 26.34 20.16
C PRO A 101 -24.67 27.87 20.01
N TYR A 102 -24.15 28.58 21.01
CA TYR A 102 -23.87 30.03 20.97
C TYR A 102 -22.39 30.39 20.73
N ALA A 103 -21.54 29.41 20.36
CA ALA A 103 -20.19 29.72 19.95
C ALA A 103 -20.22 30.47 18.60
N LEU A 104 -20.07 31.80 18.66
CA LEU A 104 -19.87 32.64 17.48
C LEU A 104 -18.79 32.00 16.60
N VAL A 105 -19.17 31.67 15.37
CA VAL A 105 -18.26 31.13 14.34
C VAL A 105 -17.10 32.10 14.21
N SER A 106 -15.94 31.73 14.73
CA SER A 106 -14.72 32.49 14.50
C SER A 106 -14.40 32.40 13.01
N PRO A 107 -14.18 33.52 12.29
CA PRO A 107 -13.81 33.46 10.89
C PRO A 107 -12.46 32.73 10.74
N PRO A 108 -12.22 32.03 9.63
CA PRO A 108 -10.95 31.35 9.40
C PRO A 108 -9.83 32.39 9.45
N LYS A 109 -8.89 32.21 10.39
CA LYS A 109 -7.65 32.97 10.41
C LYS A 109 -6.90 32.68 9.12
N LYS A 110 -6.66 33.74 8.33
CA LYS A 110 -5.73 33.72 7.20
C LYS A 110 -4.38 33.21 7.73
N VAL A 111 -3.87 32.11 7.18
CA VAL A 111 -2.47 31.72 7.42
C VAL A 111 -1.59 32.74 6.70
N SER A 112 -1.15 33.73 7.47
CA SER A 112 -0.05 34.63 7.13
C SER A 112 1.17 33.82 6.72
N SER A 113 1.89 34.28 5.69
CA SER A 113 3.16 33.75 5.24
C SER A 113 4.10 33.55 6.43
N GLY A 114 4.57 32.33 6.62
CA GLY A 114 5.46 31.97 7.70
C GLY A 114 6.79 32.71 7.57
N SER A 115 6.96 33.78 8.35
CA SER A 115 8.27 34.26 8.80
C SER A 115 8.86 33.18 9.73
N GLY A 116 9.57 32.23 9.12
CA GLY A 116 10.36 31.22 9.82
C GLY A 116 11.75 31.76 10.09
N LYS A 117 12.11 31.88 11.38
CA LYS A 117 13.46 32.21 11.88
C LYS A 117 14.57 31.55 11.04
N PRO A 118 15.64 32.28 10.66
CA PRO A 118 16.74 31.72 9.89
C PRO A 118 17.39 30.60 10.69
N ARG A 119 17.46 29.40 10.10
CA ARG A 119 18.19 28.27 10.69
C ARG A 119 19.67 28.63 10.65
N GLY A 120 20.22 28.98 11.81
CA GLY A 120 21.63 29.31 11.98
C GLY A 120 22.55 28.19 11.50
N ARG A 121 23.02 28.32 10.26
CA ARG A 121 24.21 27.64 9.78
C ARG A 121 25.37 28.66 9.86
N PRO A 122 26.43 28.38 10.63
CA PRO A 122 27.64 29.20 10.57
C PRO A 122 28.36 28.99 9.22
N PRO A 123 29.17 29.98 8.77
CA PRO A 123 29.96 29.90 7.53
C PRO A 123 31.08 28.86 7.60
#